data_AF-A0A9P1CEG1-F1
#
_entry.id   AF-A0A9P1CEG1-F1
#
_cell.length_a   1.000
_cell.length_b   1.000
_cell.length_c   1.000
_cell.angle_alpha   90.00
_cell.angle_beta   90.00
_cell.angle_gamma   90.00
#
_symmetry.space_group_name_H-M   'P 1'
#
loop_
_entity.id
_entity.type
_entity.pdbx_description
1 polymer ?
#
loop_
_entity_poly.entity_id
_entity_poly.type
_entity_poly.pdbx_seq_one_letter_code
_entity_poly.pdbx_strand_id
1 'polypeptide(L)'
;MKAEDVVGTAARDRYKLNNFRVPIEDAEVPPVTDAAFENVLIPGYSSQLFDACYAFIFAINALLNSGTDLQNIKEELLLNQLKQSHLGSNFEGISGLVSFDENGDRLAAYELLNYRPTGWTVIGSFSANTGDLTVDTTPYWQFGVSSSMPPSETTNCAAGYYKDVLSQLCLSCPRGFSCSDGVPQQCSRGHFSDRSGAAFCRPCANGTFAAEMGSTKCISCPPGPPDWFYGATEGLEACEKCPKGQYMPSYGALSCISCGMDMETEERGAQAVAECRCAEGTFLCNGTGGVSGCVSCPRGLCCSAGLELPQQKPGRWTPRRSTEVGCGFEVLQCRNSLECPGLVLGSCAEGRQGVACNNCKENYFPEDDGTCTRCGPVDYLPALLCIVGSLIMVTLLVNCIKLDLNQQSLNMLTVAAVGGQMVMALQTLGSVRQLSIEWVHPVRYLIEFTKILTFDLDLIKISCLFGRDSPTLVFVGQLLVCPLGIAFFIVCWLISNCRGRSLSLDAILNLSGILIFALFISISLVVLDPLRCAKNPDGSRSMVSNPGILCFDSDEHTGLVILAILGILAYPVAILTWATYTTLRYPARVASGRGLQLVHRHRFLFQRFKTERYYYGCSAVWFITTAMLYGIETTMVI
;
A
#
# COMPACT_ATOMS: atom_id res chain seq x y z
N MET A 1 -82.02 -77.45 -40.01
CA MET A 1 -82.52 -76.66 -38.88
C MET A 1 -82.88 -75.29 -39.44
N LYS A 2 -84.04 -74.72 -39.10
CA LYS A 2 -84.41 -73.38 -39.54
C LYS A 2 -83.65 -72.34 -38.69
N ALA A 3 -83.55 -71.09 -39.16
CA ALA A 3 -82.88 -70.02 -38.41
C ALA A 3 -83.46 -69.81 -36.99
N GLU A 4 -84.78 -69.98 -36.86
CA GLU A 4 -85.54 -69.95 -35.60
C GLU A 4 -85.22 -71.12 -34.64
N ASP A 5 -84.56 -72.18 -35.10
CA ASP A 5 -84.12 -73.29 -34.24
C ASP A 5 -82.83 -72.99 -33.46
N VAL A 6 -82.06 -71.96 -33.85
CA VAL A 6 -80.71 -71.67 -33.31
C VAL A 6 -80.55 -70.19 -32.90
N VAL A 7 -81.49 -69.31 -33.25
CA VAL A 7 -81.43 -67.87 -32.96
C VAL A 7 -82.77 -67.36 -32.44
N GLY A 8 -82.74 -66.39 -31.51
CA GLY A 8 -83.92 -65.72 -30.98
C GLY A 8 -84.48 -66.34 -29.70
N THR A 9 -85.63 -65.84 -29.25
CA THR A 9 -86.28 -66.23 -27.98
C THR A 9 -86.66 -67.70 -27.94
N ALA A 10 -87.12 -68.27 -29.05
CA ALA A 10 -87.47 -69.69 -29.14
C ALA A 10 -86.26 -70.63 -28.90
N ALA A 11 -85.08 -70.28 -29.41
CA ALA A 11 -83.85 -71.03 -29.16
C ALA A 11 -83.37 -70.88 -27.70
N ARG A 12 -83.49 -69.67 -27.12
CA ARG A 12 -83.20 -69.42 -25.70
C ARG A 12 -84.01 -70.30 -24.77
N ASP A 13 -85.32 -70.39 -25.02
CA ASP A 13 -86.22 -71.18 -24.18
C ASP A 13 -85.99 -72.69 -24.38
N ARG A 14 -85.79 -73.13 -25.63
CA ARG A 14 -85.56 -74.55 -25.97
C ARG A 14 -84.28 -75.12 -25.34
N TYR A 15 -83.19 -74.37 -25.39
CA TYR A 15 -81.90 -74.78 -24.80
C TYR A 15 -81.72 -74.31 -23.35
N LYS A 16 -82.75 -73.70 -22.75
CA LYS A 16 -82.74 -73.15 -21.39
C LYS A 16 -81.54 -72.24 -21.12
N LEU A 17 -81.16 -71.39 -22.08
CA LEU A 17 -79.92 -70.59 -22.04
C LEU A 17 -79.84 -69.68 -20.79
N ASN A 18 -80.98 -69.26 -20.24
CA ASN A 18 -81.04 -68.46 -19.01
C ASN A 18 -80.66 -69.26 -17.75
N ASN A 19 -80.85 -70.58 -17.73
CA ASN A 19 -80.47 -71.42 -16.58
C ASN A 19 -78.96 -71.59 -16.44
N PHE A 20 -78.20 -71.22 -17.47
CA PHE A 20 -76.74 -71.29 -17.51
C PHE A 20 -76.07 -69.92 -17.36
N ARG A 21 -76.86 -68.84 -17.26
CA ARG A 21 -76.37 -67.56 -16.75
C ARG A 21 -76.29 -67.67 -15.24
N VAL A 22 -75.11 -67.96 -14.73
CA VAL A 22 -74.86 -67.97 -13.28
C VAL A 22 -74.60 -66.52 -12.85
N PRO A 23 -75.48 -65.89 -12.05
CA PRO A 23 -75.10 -64.68 -11.33
C PRO A 23 -74.01 -65.06 -10.34
N ILE A 24 -72.91 -64.32 -10.36
CA ILE A 24 -71.76 -64.56 -9.49
C ILE A 24 -72.09 -64.04 -8.09
N GLU A 25 -72.98 -64.71 -7.38
CA GLU A 25 -73.29 -64.46 -5.97
C GLU A 25 -74.17 -65.62 -5.47
N ASP A 26 -73.51 -66.73 -5.11
CA ASP A 26 -73.78 -67.54 -3.91
C ASP A 26 -73.32 -68.98 -4.10
N ALA A 27 -72.35 -69.36 -3.27
CA ALA A 27 -71.83 -70.70 -3.16
C ALA A 27 -72.79 -71.55 -2.33
N GLU A 28 -73.42 -72.55 -2.95
CA GLU A 28 -73.75 -73.85 -2.35
C GLU A 28 -74.18 -74.86 -3.42
N VAL A 29 -73.45 -75.98 -3.51
CA VAL A 29 -73.66 -77.14 -4.41
C VAL A 29 -73.64 -78.37 -3.51
N PRO A 30 -74.68 -79.25 -3.45
CA PRO A 30 -74.67 -80.53 -4.22
C PRO A 30 -76.09 -81.16 -4.45
N PRO A 31 -76.27 -82.37 -5.08
CA PRO A 31 -75.28 -83.37 -5.49
C PRO A 31 -75.32 -83.83 -6.97
N VAL A 32 -74.18 -84.39 -7.40
CA VAL A 32 -73.91 -85.02 -8.70
C VAL A 32 -73.95 -86.54 -8.54
N THR A 33 -74.48 -87.25 -9.53
CA THR A 33 -74.43 -88.73 -9.63
C THR A 33 -73.93 -89.21 -10.99
N ASP A 34 -73.62 -90.51 -11.01
CA ASP A 34 -72.84 -91.25 -12.00
C ASP A 34 -71.53 -90.59 -12.34
N ALA A 35 -70.74 -90.58 -11.26
CA ALA A 35 -69.35 -91.00 -11.32
C ALA A 35 -68.62 -90.29 -12.46
N ALA A 36 -68.75 -88.95 -12.42
CA ALA A 36 -67.60 -88.07 -12.41
C ALA A 36 -66.46 -88.68 -13.20
N PHE A 37 -66.69 -88.89 -14.50
CA PHE A 37 -65.87 -89.70 -15.40
C PHE A 37 -64.51 -89.01 -15.59
N GLU A 38 -63.72 -89.14 -14.54
CA GLU A 38 -62.49 -89.88 -14.47
C GLU A 38 -61.36 -89.28 -15.30
N ASN A 39 -61.20 -87.95 -15.18
CA ASN A 39 -59.94 -87.29 -14.78
C ASN A 39 -59.63 -86.00 -15.55
N VAL A 40 -60.45 -84.95 -15.42
CA VAL A 40 -59.92 -83.58 -15.55
C VAL A 40 -60.66 -82.63 -14.60
N LEU A 41 -59.96 -82.15 -13.57
CA LEU A 41 -60.34 -80.99 -12.78
C LEU A 41 -60.22 -79.74 -13.67
N ILE A 42 -61.32 -79.24 -14.23
CA ILE A 42 -61.37 -77.87 -14.78
C ILE A 42 -62.52 -77.13 -14.07
N PRO A 43 -62.24 -76.12 -13.24
CA PRO A 43 -63.25 -75.39 -12.50
C PRO A 43 -64.01 -74.46 -13.44
N GLY A 44 -65.35 -74.47 -13.33
CA GLY A 44 -66.23 -73.50 -13.98
C GLY A 44 -66.36 -73.72 -15.49
N TYR A 45 -67.59 -73.93 -15.96
CA TYR A 45 -67.89 -73.69 -17.37
C TYR A 45 -67.48 -72.25 -17.69
N SER A 46 -66.37 -72.05 -18.42
CA SER A 46 -66.12 -70.73 -18.99
C SER A 46 -67.22 -70.53 -20.02
N SER A 47 -68.08 -69.56 -19.78
CA SER A 47 -69.17 -69.23 -20.69
C SER A 47 -68.67 -68.97 -22.12
N GLN A 48 -67.37 -68.67 -22.25
CA GLN A 48 -66.61 -68.54 -23.49
C GLN A 48 -66.39 -69.87 -24.21
N LEU A 49 -66.15 -70.99 -23.53
CA LEU A 49 -65.98 -72.31 -24.16
C LEU A 49 -67.29 -72.79 -24.80
N PHE A 50 -68.42 -72.58 -24.12
CA PHE A 50 -69.73 -72.86 -24.69
C PHE A 50 -69.98 -71.99 -25.92
N ASP A 51 -69.73 -70.69 -25.82
CA ASP A 51 -69.92 -69.77 -26.95
C ASP A 51 -69.00 -70.10 -28.14
N ALA A 52 -67.80 -70.63 -27.89
CA ALA A 52 -66.92 -71.12 -28.93
C ALA A 52 -67.54 -72.31 -29.67
N CYS A 53 -68.03 -73.33 -28.95
CA CYS A 53 -68.74 -74.45 -29.59
C CYS A 53 -70.01 -73.99 -30.32
N TYR A 54 -70.75 -73.05 -29.73
CA TYR A 54 -71.97 -72.50 -30.30
C TYR A 54 -71.70 -71.71 -31.59
N ALA A 55 -70.56 -71.03 -31.70
CA ALA A 55 -70.13 -70.33 -32.92
C ALA A 55 -69.99 -71.28 -34.11
N PHE A 56 -69.42 -72.47 -33.91
CA PHE A 56 -69.32 -73.49 -34.96
C PHE A 56 -70.69 -74.01 -35.39
N ILE A 57 -71.58 -74.29 -34.42
CA ILE A 57 -72.95 -74.73 -34.70
C ILE A 57 -73.69 -73.67 -35.51
N PHE A 58 -73.55 -72.41 -35.11
CA PHE A 58 -74.16 -71.27 -35.80
C PHE A 58 -73.66 -71.13 -37.24
N ALA A 59 -72.33 -71.23 -37.46
CA ALA A 59 -71.74 -71.16 -38.80
C ALA A 59 -72.17 -72.33 -39.70
N ILE A 60 -72.18 -73.56 -39.19
CA ILE A 60 -72.65 -74.74 -39.93
C ILE A 60 -74.14 -74.57 -40.28
N ASN A 61 -74.95 -74.11 -39.32
CA ASN A 61 -76.37 -73.89 -39.53
C ASN A 61 -76.64 -72.81 -40.60
N ALA A 62 -75.81 -71.75 -40.65
CA ALA A 62 -75.90 -70.73 -41.69
C ALA A 62 -75.62 -71.31 -43.09
N LEU A 63 -74.60 -72.16 -43.23
CA LEU A 63 -74.27 -72.83 -44.50
C LEU A 63 -75.36 -73.81 -44.95
N LEU A 64 -75.95 -74.57 -44.02
CA LEU A 64 -77.06 -75.47 -44.34
C LEU A 64 -78.30 -74.69 -44.80
N ASN A 65 -78.59 -73.55 -44.16
CA ASN A 65 -79.72 -72.69 -44.54
C ASN A 65 -79.51 -71.95 -45.87
N SER A 66 -78.26 -71.73 -46.30
CA SER A 66 -77.95 -71.18 -47.63
C SER A 66 -78.04 -72.21 -48.76
N GLY A 67 -78.38 -73.48 -48.44
CA GLY A 67 -78.54 -74.56 -49.42
C GLY A 67 -77.29 -75.39 -49.68
N THR A 68 -76.25 -75.26 -48.84
CA THR A 68 -75.03 -76.08 -48.91
C THR A 68 -75.31 -77.47 -48.35
N ASP A 69 -74.96 -78.53 -49.09
CA ASP A 69 -75.08 -79.90 -48.59
C ASP A 69 -74.02 -80.21 -47.52
N LEU A 70 -74.39 -81.02 -46.52
CA LEU A 70 -73.56 -81.31 -45.34
C LEU A 70 -72.20 -81.92 -45.73
N GLN A 71 -72.16 -82.77 -46.76
CA GLN A 71 -70.93 -83.40 -47.23
C GLN A 71 -69.94 -82.41 -47.88
N ASN A 72 -70.43 -81.23 -48.27
CA ASN A 72 -69.63 -80.20 -48.93
C ASN A 72 -69.09 -79.14 -47.96
N ILE A 73 -69.46 -79.20 -46.67
CA ILE A 73 -68.94 -78.30 -45.64
C ILE A 73 -67.53 -78.75 -45.24
N LYS A 74 -66.53 -78.25 -45.97
CA LYS A 74 -65.10 -78.48 -45.72
C LYS A 74 -64.45 -77.30 -45.00
N GLU A 75 -63.22 -77.49 -44.52
CA GLU A 75 -62.47 -76.56 -43.66
C GLU A 75 -62.48 -75.12 -44.17
N GLU A 76 -62.10 -74.87 -45.43
CA GLU A 76 -62.02 -73.51 -45.98
C GLU A 76 -63.37 -72.81 -46.05
N LEU A 77 -64.45 -73.53 -46.39
CA LEU A 77 -65.80 -72.98 -46.47
C LEU A 77 -66.35 -72.64 -45.08
N LEU A 78 -66.14 -73.54 -44.11
CA LEU A 78 -66.55 -73.32 -42.73
C LEU A 78 -65.76 -72.18 -42.08
N LEU A 79 -64.44 -72.14 -42.32
CA LEU A 79 -63.58 -71.05 -41.85
C LEU A 79 -63.98 -69.71 -42.49
N ASN A 80 -64.30 -69.70 -43.78
CA ASN A 80 -64.79 -68.50 -44.45
C ASN A 80 -66.14 -68.05 -43.90
N GLN A 81 -67.05 -68.97 -43.54
CA GLN A 81 -68.32 -68.62 -42.91
C GLN A 81 -68.13 -68.07 -41.49
N LEU A 82 -67.25 -68.70 -40.69
CA LEU A 82 -66.86 -68.21 -39.37
C LEU A 82 -66.21 -66.83 -39.47
N LYS A 83 -65.35 -66.61 -40.47
CA LYS A 83 -64.76 -65.30 -40.74
C LYS A 83 -65.83 -64.32 -41.15
N GLN A 84 -66.61 -64.54 -42.21
CA GLN A 84 -67.66 -63.64 -42.74
C GLN A 84 -68.69 -63.18 -41.70
N SER A 85 -68.74 -63.79 -40.51
CA SER A 85 -69.54 -63.32 -39.38
C SER A 85 -69.22 -61.89 -38.89
N HIS A 86 -68.06 -61.32 -39.26
CA HIS A 86 -67.74 -59.89 -39.04
C HIS A 86 -68.68 -58.91 -39.77
N LEU A 87 -69.46 -59.37 -40.77
CA LEU A 87 -70.32 -58.51 -41.62
C LEU A 87 -71.81 -58.53 -41.26
N GLY A 88 -72.18 -59.03 -40.07
CA GLY A 88 -73.54 -58.85 -39.54
C GLY A 88 -74.23 -60.10 -38.99
N SER A 89 -73.50 -61.14 -38.60
CA SER A 89 -74.09 -62.30 -37.91
C SER A 89 -73.61 -62.39 -36.45
N ASN A 90 -73.71 -61.26 -35.75
CA ASN A 90 -73.67 -61.25 -34.29
C ASN A 90 -74.73 -62.22 -33.78
N PHE A 91 -74.34 -63.16 -32.92
CA PHE A 91 -75.27 -64.07 -32.28
C PHE A 91 -75.21 -63.88 -30.77
N GLU A 92 -76.30 -64.23 -30.12
CA GLU A 92 -76.40 -64.15 -28.68
C GLU A 92 -75.97 -65.48 -28.06
N GLY A 93 -74.79 -65.48 -27.45
CA GLY A 93 -74.25 -66.58 -26.67
C GLY A 93 -74.67 -66.50 -25.20
N ILE A 94 -74.19 -67.45 -24.40
CA ILE A 94 -74.46 -67.48 -22.96
C ILE A 94 -73.70 -66.40 -22.20
N SER A 95 -72.53 -65.95 -22.69
CA SER A 95 -71.80 -64.80 -22.12
C SER A 95 -72.18 -63.45 -22.72
N GLY A 96 -73.30 -63.38 -23.44
CA GLY A 96 -73.79 -62.15 -24.06
C GLY A 96 -73.60 -62.14 -25.57
N LEU A 97 -73.56 -60.95 -26.16
CA LEU A 97 -73.34 -60.79 -27.59
C LEU A 97 -71.95 -61.34 -27.98
N VAL A 98 -71.90 -62.20 -28.98
CA VAL A 98 -70.66 -62.75 -29.53
C VAL A 98 -70.46 -62.18 -30.92
N SER A 99 -69.33 -61.51 -31.11
CA SER A 99 -68.84 -61.00 -32.39
C SER A 99 -67.33 -61.20 -32.48
N PHE A 100 -66.82 -61.22 -33.70
CA PHE A 100 -65.41 -61.41 -34.00
C PHE A 100 -64.88 -60.25 -34.85
N ASP A 101 -63.61 -59.90 -34.66
CA ASP A 101 -62.93 -58.89 -35.48
C ASP A 101 -62.35 -59.50 -36.79
N GLU A 102 -61.65 -58.67 -37.57
CA GLU A 102 -61.02 -59.10 -38.83
C GLU A 102 -59.93 -60.16 -38.64
N ASN A 103 -59.33 -60.25 -37.45
CA ASN A 103 -58.30 -61.23 -37.10
C ASN A 103 -58.90 -62.55 -36.58
N GLY A 104 -60.20 -62.57 -36.30
CA GLY A 104 -60.92 -63.72 -35.73
C GLY A 104 -60.93 -63.73 -34.20
N ASP A 105 -60.55 -62.63 -33.55
CA ASP A 105 -60.61 -62.49 -32.10
C ASP A 105 -62.00 -62.06 -31.65
N ARG A 106 -62.45 -62.59 -30.49
CA ARG A 106 -63.75 -62.24 -29.95
C ARG A 106 -63.75 -60.84 -29.34
N LEU A 107 -64.68 -59.99 -29.77
CA LEU A 107 -64.94 -58.67 -29.19
C LEU A 107 -65.80 -58.83 -27.93
N ALA A 108 -65.17 -59.09 -26.79
CA ALA A 108 -65.85 -59.35 -25.52
C ALA A 108 -66.17 -58.08 -24.73
N ALA A 109 -67.15 -58.19 -23.83
CA ALA A 109 -67.33 -57.26 -22.73
C ALA A 109 -66.53 -57.76 -21.51
N TYR A 110 -65.87 -56.85 -20.81
CA TYR A 110 -65.06 -57.11 -19.63
C TYR A 110 -65.65 -56.39 -18.43
N GLU A 111 -65.66 -57.06 -17.28
CA GLU A 111 -66.02 -56.45 -16.01
C GLU A 111 -64.76 -55.88 -15.34
N LEU A 112 -64.85 -54.65 -14.84
CA LEU A 112 -63.79 -54.04 -14.04
C LEU A 112 -63.98 -54.45 -12.59
N LEU A 113 -63.02 -55.19 -12.06
CA LEU A 113 -63.04 -55.64 -10.67
C LEU A 113 -62.17 -54.74 -9.78
N ASN A 114 -62.68 -54.40 -8.61
CA ASN A 114 -61.95 -53.70 -7.56
C ASN A 114 -62.04 -54.49 -6.26
N TYR A 115 -60.86 -54.76 -5.67
CA TYR A 115 -60.75 -55.51 -4.43
C TYR A 115 -61.04 -54.60 -3.24
N ARG A 116 -62.07 -54.95 -2.47
CA ARG A 116 -62.51 -54.27 -1.26
C ARG A 116 -62.30 -55.21 -0.05
N PRO A 117 -62.36 -54.71 1.20
CA PRO A 117 -62.28 -55.56 2.39
C PRO A 117 -63.34 -56.67 2.43
N THR A 118 -64.45 -56.48 1.72
CA THR A 118 -65.56 -57.44 1.57
C THR A 118 -65.37 -58.42 0.40
N GLY A 119 -64.29 -58.31 -0.39
CA GLY A 119 -64.00 -59.16 -1.55
C GLY A 119 -63.91 -58.39 -2.87
N TRP A 120 -63.85 -59.12 -3.98
CA TRP A 120 -63.89 -58.55 -5.33
C TRP A 120 -65.29 -58.01 -5.62
N THR A 121 -65.37 -56.78 -6.12
CA THR A 121 -66.62 -56.14 -6.53
C THR A 121 -66.49 -55.62 -7.95
N VAL A 122 -67.53 -55.79 -8.76
CA VAL A 122 -67.61 -55.18 -10.10
C VAL A 122 -67.87 -53.69 -9.93
N ILE A 123 -67.01 -52.85 -10.52
CA ILE A 123 -67.09 -51.38 -10.38
C ILE A 123 -67.33 -50.66 -11.70
N GLY A 124 -67.38 -51.39 -12.80
CA GLY A 124 -67.57 -50.85 -14.13
C GLY A 124 -67.45 -51.91 -15.19
N SER A 125 -67.53 -51.50 -16.45
CA SER A 125 -67.42 -52.39 -17.60
C SER A 125 -66.66 -51.77 -18.76
N PHE A 126 -66.01 -52.61 -19.56
CA PHE A 126 -65.36 -52.22 -20.80
C PHE A 126 -65.91 -53.06 -21.96
N SER A 127 -66.35 -52.40 -23.03
CA SER A 127 -66.83 -53.07 -24.25
C SER A 127 -65.75 -53.00 -25.33
N ALA A 128 -65.14 -54.13 -25.70
CA ALA A 128 -64.19 -54.15 -26.81
C ALA A 128 -64.85 -53.85 -28.16
N ASN A 129 -66.18 -54.01 -28.26
CA ASN A 129 -66.94 -53.73 -29.47
C ASN A 129 -67.15 -52.23 -29.72
N THR A 130 -67.40 -51.44 -28.67
CA THR A 130 -67.62 -49.97 -28.79
C THR A 130 -66.41 -49.15 -28.36
N GLY A 131 -65.47 -49.73 -27.61
CA GLY A 131 -64.36 -49.03 -26.96
C GLY A 131 -64.78 -48.26 -25.70
N ASP A 132 -66.05 -48.35 -25.28
CA ASP A 132 -66.55 -47.63 -24.12
C ASP A 132 -66.07 -48.27 -22.83
N LEU A 133 -65.44 -47.44 -21.99
CA LEU A 133 -65.09 -47.76 -20.61
C LEU A 133 -66.01 -46.99 -19.66
N THR A 134 -66.74 -47.72 -18.84
CA THR A 134 -67.62 -47.16 -17.81
C THR A 134 -67.11 -47.57 -16.44
N VAL A 135 -67.12 -46.62 -15.49
CA VAL A 135 -66.82 -46.87 -14.08
C VAL A 135 -68.03 -46.38 -13.30
N ASP A 136 -68.91 -47.32 -12.97
CA ASP A 136 -70.22 -47.04 -12.40
C ASP A 136 -70.16 -46.79 -10.89
N THR A 137 -69.13 -47.31 -10.22
CA THR A 137 -68.95 -47.11 -8.77
C THR A 137 -67.58 -46.57 -8.44
N THR A 138 -67.51 -45.80 -7.35
CA THR A 138 -66.24 -45.22 -6.87
C THR A 138 -65.23 -46.32 -6.52
N PRO A 139 -64.02 -46.30 -7.12
CA PRO A 139 -62.97 -47.25 -6.77
C PRO A 139 -62.54 -47.12 -5.30
N TYR A 140 -62.22 -48.26 -4.70
CA TYR A 140 -61.55 -48.37 -3.40
C TYR A 140 -60.04 -48.46 -3.63
N TRP A 141 -59.32 -47.46 -3.13
CA TRP A 141 -57.86 -47.33 -3.25
C TRP A 141 -57.14 -47.89 -2.02
N GLN A 142 -55.82 -47.99 -2.12
CA GLN A 142 -54.96 -48.40 -1.00
C GLN A 142 -55.17 -47.47 0.20
N PHE A 143 -54.98 -47.98 1.43
CA PHE A 143 -55.18 -47.24 2.69
C PHE A 143 -56.63 -46.88 3.04
N GLY A 144 -57.61 -47.51 2.40
CA GLY A 144 -59.02 -47.40 2.80
C GLY A 144 -59.77 -46.19 2.25
N VAL A 145 -59.20 -45.53 1.24
CA VAL A 145 -59.78 -44.33 0.64
C VAL A 145 -60.68 -44.72 -0.54
N SER A 146 -61.94 -44.30 -0.52
CA SER A 146 -62.86 -44.44 -1.67
C SER A 146 -63.04 -43.08 -2.34
N SER A 147 -62.62 -42.93 -3.59
CA SER A 147 -62.67 -41.66 -4.32
C SER A 147 -62.70 -41.88 -5.82
N SER A 148 -63.27 -40.92 -6.56
CA SER A 148 -63.32 -40.93 -8.04
C SER A 148 -61.94 -40.77 -8.69
N MET A 149 -60.97 -40.22 -7.98
CA MET A 149 -59.57 -40.07 -8.38
C MET A 149 -58.64 -40.67 -7.32
N PRO A 150 -57.44 -41.16 -7.68
CA PRO A 150 -56.49 -41.69 -6.72
C PRO A 150 -56.00 -40.63 -5.69
N PRO A 151 -55.62 -41.02 -4.45
CA PRO A 151 -55.15 -40.09 -3.41
C PRO A 151 -53.88 -39.32 -3.81
N SER A 152 -53.80 -38.04 -3.44
CA SER A 152 -52.71 -37.12 -3.81
C SER A 152 -51.31 -37.52 -3.31
N GLU A 153 -51.23 -38.37 -2.28
CA GLU A 153 -49.98 -38.92 -1.74
C GLU A 153 -49.28 -39.89 -2.71
N THR A 154 -49.98 -40.39 -3.72
CA THR A 154 -49.37 -41.22 -4.78
C THR A 154 -48.67 -40.40 -5.88
N THR A 155 -48.78 -39.06 -5.82
CA THR A 155 -48.22 -38.14 -6.83
C THR A 155 -47.05 -37.29 -6.33
N ASN A 156 -46.95 -37.00 -5.02
CA ASN A 156 -45.95 -36.09 -4.44
C ASN A 156 -45.09 -36.77 -3.37
N CYS A 157 -43.77 -36.61 -3.46
CA CYS A 157 -42.84 -37.10 -2.44
C CYS A 157 -42.81 -36.16 -1.23
N ALA A 158 -42.73 -36.74 -0.02
CA ALA A 158 -42.57 -35.97 1.21
C ALA A 158 -41.25 -35.18 1.22
N ALA A 159 -41.20 -34.09 2.01
CA ALA A 159 -39.99 -33.28 2.17
C ALA A 159 -38.77 -34.15 2.55
N GLY A 160 -37.65 -33.93 1.88
CA GLY A 160 -36.47 -34.78 1.96
C GLY A 160 -36.45 -35.93 0.93
N TYR A 161 -37.49 -36.13 0.14
CA TYR A 161 -37.54 -37.12 -0.94
C TYR A 161 -37.87 -36.45 -2.27
N TYR A 162 -37.37 -36.99 -3.38
CA TYR A 162 -37.69 -36.54 -4.73
C TYR A 162 -38.22 -37.70 -5.58
N LYS A 163 -39.03 -37.37 -6.58
CA LYS A 163 -39.59 -38.36 -7.50
C LYS A 163 -38.57 -38.67 -8.59
N ASP A 164 -38.06 -39.89 -8.62
CA ASP A 164 -37.14 -40.32 -9.66
C ASP A 164 -37.89 -40.58 -10.99
N VAL A 165 -37.35 -40.05 -12.09
CA VAL A 165 -38.01 -40.07 -13.40
C VAL A 165 -38.12 -41.49 -13.96
N LEU A 166 -37.13 -42.35 -13.69
CA LEU A 166 -37.05 -43.71 -14.22
C LEU A 166 -37.86 -44.70 -13.39
N SER A 167 -37.69 -44.69 -12.07
CA SER A 167 -38.34 -45.64 -11.17
C SER A 167 -39.74 -45.19 -10.73
N GLN A 168 -40.09 -43.92 -10.90
CA GLN A 168 -41.31 -43.30 -10.37
C GLN A 168 -41.46 -43.44 -8.84
N LEU A 169 -40.39 -43.84 -8.14
CA LEU A 169 -40.31 -43.99 -6.70
C LEU A 169 -39.81 -42.70 -6.06
N CYS A 170 -40.21 -42.48 -4.80
CA CYS A 170 -39.65 -41.41 -3.98
C CYS A 170 -38.30 -41.85 -3.40
N LEU A 171 -37.21 -41.28 -3.92
CA LEU A 171 -35.86 -41.51 -3.44
C LEU A 171 -35.44 -40.41 -2.46
N SER A 172 -34.62 -40.75 -1.47
CA SER A 172 -34.09 -39.77 -0.53
C SER A 172 -33.23 -38.73 -1.27
N CYS A 173 -33.40 -37.45 -0.92
CA CYS A 173 -32.62 -36.36 -1.50
C CYS A 173 -31.11 -36.63 -1.32
N PRO A 174 -30.29 -36.54 -2.37
CA PRO A 174 -28.86 -36.81 -2.27
C PRO A 174 -28.16 -35.74 -1.42
N ARG A 175 -26.99 -36.08 -0.86
CA ARG A 175 -26.14 -35.12 -0.13
C ARG A 175 -25.78 -33.94 -1.05
N GLY A 176 -25.69 -32.74 -0.49
CA GLY A 176 -25.49 -31.51 -1.25
C GLY A 176 -26.75 -30.95 -1.89
N PHE A 177 -27.89 -31.64 -1.79
CA PHE A 177 -29.17 -31.18 -2.31
C PHE A 177 -30.20 -31.06 -1.18
N SER A 178 -31.21 -30.23 -1.41
CA SER A 178 -32.42 -30.13 -0.61
C SER A 178 -33.65 -30.36 -1.46
N CYS A 179 -34.65 -31.01 -0.87
CA CYS A 179 -35.89 -31.39 -1.55
C CYS A 179 -37.07 -30.95 -0.66
N SER A 180 -37.44 -29.67 -0.69
CA SER A 180 -38.61 -29.15 0.04
C SER A 180 -39.92 -29.57 -0.63
N ASP A 181 -39.96 -29.47 -1.96
CA ASP A 181 -41.18 -29.66 -2.77
C ASP A 181 -41.07 -30.84 -3.73
N GLY A 182 -40.28 -31.86 -3.37
CA GLY A 182 -40.12 -33.06 -4.20
C GLY A 182 -39.17 -32.90 -5.41
N VAL A 183 -38.53 -31.74 -5.55
CA VAL A 183 -37.55 -31.45 -6.60
C VAL A 183 -36.16 -31.26 -5.97
N PRO A 184 -35.11 -31.96 -6.44
CA PRO A 184 -33.77 -31.81 -5.90
C PRO A 184 -33.14 -30.49 -6.35
N GLN A 185 -32.91 -29.59 -5.39
CA GLN A 185 -32.21 -28.33 -5.58
C GLN A 185 -30.83 -28.38 -4.93
N GLN A 186 -29.78 -27.98 -5.64
CA GLN A 186 -28.44 -27.87 -5.06
C GLN A 186 -28.44 -26.86 -3.92
N CYS A 187 -27.71 -27.17 -2.84
CA CYS A 187 -27.45 -26.17 -1.82
C CYS A 187 -26.74 -24.97 -2.44
N SER A 188 -27.29 -23.77 -2.20
CA SER A 188 -26.65 -22.52 -2.61
C SER A 188 -25.32 -22.35 -1.88
N ARG A 189 -24.51 -21.41 -2.37
CA ARG A 189 -23.28 -21.01 -1.68
C ARG A 189 -23.59 -20.60 -0.24
N GLY A 190 -22.65 -20.86 0.66
CA GLY A 190 -22.82 -20.68 2.10
C GLY A 190 -23.70 -21.71 2.81
N HIS A 191 -24.29 -22.66 2.09
CA HIS A 191 -25.13 -23.71 2.66
C HIS A 191 -24.64 -25.10 2.28
N PHE A 192 -24.92 -26.09 3.14
CA PHE A 192 -24.51 -27.48 2.92
C PHE A 192 -25.58 -28.49 3.34
N SER A 193 -25.44 -29.71 2.83
CA SER A 193 -26.26 -30.86 3.23
C SER A 193 -25.39 -32.12 3.33
N ASP A 194 -25.11 -32.55 4.56
CA ASP A 194 -24.24 -33.67 4.90
C ASP A 194 -24.97 -35.02 4.97
N ARG A 195 -26.31 -35.00 4.92
CA ARG A 195 -27.17 -36.19 5.09
C ARG A 195 -28.08 -36.37 3.88
N SER A 196 -28.31 -37.63 3.51
CA SER A 196 -29.37 -37.96 2.57
C SER A 196 -30.73 -37.71 3.23
N GLY A 197 -31.73 -37.33 2.44
CA GLY A 197 -33.06 -37.02 2.96
C GLY A 197 -33.25 -35.59 3.46
N ALA A 198 -32.34 -34.66 3.14
CA ALA A 198 -32.43 -33.28 3.63
C ALA A 198 -33.60 -32.51 2.97
N ALA A 199 -34.53 -32.02 3.78
CA ALA A 199 -35.59 -31.13 3.31
C ALA A 199 -35.06 -29.72 2.98
N PHE A 200 -34.06 -29.25 3.71
CA PHE A 200 -33.45 -27.92 3.56
C PHE A 200 -31.93 -28.01 3.71
N CYS A 201 -31.21 -27.15 2.99
CA CYS A 201 -29.78 -26.96 3.21
C CYS A 201 -29.53 -26.11 4.46
N ARG A 202 -28.51 -26.47 5.25
CA ARG A 202 -28.15 -25.75 6.47
C ARG A 202 -27.10 -24.69 6.15
N PRO A 203 -27.18 -23.48 6.74
CA PRO A 203 -26.11 -22.51 6.60
C PRO A 203 -24.83 -23.03 7.24
N CYS A 204 -23.69 -22.62 6.68
CA CYS A 204 -22.41 -22.81 7.34
C CYS A 204 -22.33 -21.99 8.62
N ALA A 205 -21.88 -22.61 9.71
CA ALA A 205 -21.66 -21.91 10.97
C ALA A 205 -20.57 -20.84 10.81
N ASN A 206 -20.55 -19.85 11.71
CA ASN A 206 -19.49 -18.84 11.74
C ASN A 206 -18.09 -19.49 11.79
N GLY A 207 -17.10 -18.83 11.16
CA GLY A 207 -15.77 -19.38 10.94
C GLY A 207 -15.68 -20.47 9.86
N THR A 208 -16.79 -20.82 9.18
CA THR A 208 -16.81 -21.78 8.07
C THR A 208 -17.56 -21.24 6.85
N PHE A 209 -17.23 -21.72 5.65
CA PHE A 209 -17.82 -21.29 4.39
C PHE A 209 -18.07 -22.46 3.43
N ALA A 210 -18.94 -22.24 2.44
CA ALA A 210 -19.18 -23.16 1.34
C ALA A 210 -19.18 -22.39 0.00
N ALA A 211 -18.07 -22.49 -0.73
CA ALA A 211 -17.87 -21.74 -1.98
C ALA A 211 -18.52 -22.37 -3.21
N GLU A 212 -18.89 -23.64 -3.15
CA GLU A 212 -19.45 -24.38 -4.28
C GLU A 212 -20.93 -24.68 -4.05
N MET A 213 -21.73 -24.60 -5.11
CA MET A 213 -23.09 -25.12 -5.07
C MET A 213 -23.06 -26.64 -4.89
N GLY A 214 -24.02 -27.18 -4.13
CA GLY A 214 -24.05 -28.61 -3.86
C GLY A 214 -23.09 -29.07 -2.75
N SER A 215 -22.56 -28.15 -1.95
CA SER A 215 -21.60 -28.47 -0.89
C SER A 215 -22.17 -29.48 0.12
N THR A 216 -21.40 -30.53 0.42
CA THR A 216 -21.78 -31.58 1.38
C THR A 216 -21.23 -31.33 2.78
N LYS A 217 -20.32 -30.37 2.93
CA LYS A 217 -19.69 -29.94 4.18
C LYS A 217 -19.27 -28.48 4.07
N CYS A 218 -19.21 -27.79 5.19
CA CYS A 218 -18.55 -26.48 5.28
C CYS A 218 -17.05 -26.66 5.51
N ILE A 219 -16.27 -25.74 4.96
CA ILE A 219 -14.82 -25.69 5.10
C ILE A 219 -14.50 -24.57 6.08
N SER A 220 -13.64 -24.82 7.07
CA SER A 220 -13.17 -23.76 7.97
C SER A 220 -12.44 -22.68 7.18
N CYS A 221 -12.62 -21.41 7.56
CA CYS A 221 -11.86 -20.32 6.96
C CYS A 221 -10.36 -20.64 7.07
N PRO A 222 -9.67 -20.76 5.93
CA PRO A 222 -8.29 -21.21 5.92
C PRO A 222 -7.41 -20.13 6.54
N PRO A 223 -6.48 -20.50 7.42
CA PRO A 223 -5.27 -19.77 7.62
C PRO A 223 -4.31 -20.14 6.49
N GLY A 224 -3.87 -19.14 5.72
CA GLY A 224 -2.72 -19.38 4.86
C GLY A 224 -2.53 -18.35 3.75
N PRO A 225 -1.30 -18.25 3.23
CA PRO A 225 -0.92 -17.21 2.28
C PRO A 225 -1.70 -17.27 0.95
N PRO A 226 -1.89 -16.11 0.28
CA PRO A 226 -1.37 -14.80 0.68
C PRO A 226 -2.23 -14.06 1.71
N ASP A 227 -3.42 -14.57 2.08
CA ASP A 227 -4.44 -13.80 2.79
C ASP A 227 -5.08 -14.55 3.95
N TRP A 228 -5.31 -13.86 5.07
CA TRP A 228 -5.87 -14.48 6.27
C TRP A 228 -7.31 -14.04 6.48
N PHE A 229 -8.18 -15.03 6.62
CA PHE A 229 -9.61 -14.82 6.54
C PHE A 229 -10.34 -15.14 7.86
N TYR A 230 -11.40 -14.38 8.12
CA TYR A 230 -12.33 -14.61 9.22
C TYR A 230 -13.75 -14.80 8.68
N GLY A 231 -14.62 -15.38 9.50
CA GLY A 231 -16.03 -15.58 9.17
C GLY A 231 -16.94 -15.18 10.32
N ALA A 232 -17.33 -13.90 10.36
CA ALA A 232 -18.14 -13.37 11.47
C ALA A 232 -19.62 -13.81 11.42
N THR A 233 -20.14 -14.11 10.23
CA THR A 233 -21.56 -14.43 10.01
C THR A 233 -21.75 -15.88 9.59
N GLU A 234 -22.95 -16.41 9.81
CA GLU A 234 -23.37 -17.70 9.24
C GLU A 234 -23.66 -17.57 7.75
N GLY A 235 -23.63 -18.68 7.02
CA GLY A 235 -23.99 -18.72 5.60
C GLY A 235 -22.95 -18.15 4.65
N LEU A 236 -21.66 -18.13 5.02
CA LEU A 236 -20.61 -17.50 4.22
C LEU A 236 -20.32 -18.26 2.91
N GLU A 237 -20.38 -17.54 1.79
CA GLU A 237 -19.95 -18.04 0.48
C GLU A 237 -18.42 -18.05 0.34
N ALA A 238 -17.75 -17.09 0.98
CA ALA A 238 -16.31 -16.96 1.06
C ALA A 238 -15.94 -16.25 2.37
N CYS A 239 -14.77 -16.54 2.92
CA CYS A 239 -14.29 -15.84 4.11
C CYS A 239 -13.74 -14.45 3.73
N GLU A 240 -13.70 -13.52 4.69
CA GLU A 240 -13.25 -12.14 4.47
C GLU A 240 -11.84 -11.91 4.99
N LYS A 241 -11.02 -11.13 4.27
CA LYS A 241 -9.65 -10.80 4.72
C LYS A 241 -9.69 -9.91 5.96
N CYS A 242 -8.77 -10.12 6.91
CA CYS A 242 -8.61 -9.18 8.01
C CYS A 242 -8.32 -7.76 7.50
N PRO A 243 -9.01 -6.72 8.02
CA PRO A 243 -8.75 -5.34 7.61
C PRO A 243 -7.35 -4.90 8.04
N LYS A 244 -6.86 -3.80 7.44
CA LYS A 244 -5.57 -3.22 7.83
C LYS A 244 -5.53 -2.89 9.32
N GLY A 245 -4.41 -3.18 9.97
CA GLY A 245 -4.21 -3.00 11.41
C GLY A 245 -4.82 -4.09 12.28
N GLN A 246 -5.24 -5.20 11.67
CA GLN A 246 -5.66 -6.40 12.36
C GLN A 246 -4.99 -7.63 11.75
N TYR A 247 -4.72 -8.64 12.58
CA TYR A 247 -4.10 -9.89 12.20
C TYR A 247 -4.87 -11.09 12.78
N MET A 248 -4.68 -12.29 12.21
CA MET A 248 -5.32 -13.49 12.74
C MET A 248 -4.45 -14.74 12.52
N PRO A 249 -3.95 -15.38 13.59
CA PRO A 249 -3.09 -16.56 13.45
C PRO A 249 -3.82 -17.92 13.46
N SER A 250 -5.15 -17.96 13.69
CA SER A 250 -5.90 -19.21 13.96
C SER A 250 -6.94 -19.59 12.89
N TYR A 251 -7.15 -20.91 12.70
CA TYR A 251 -8.21 -21.48 11.85
C TYR A 251 -9.61 -21.12 12.38
N GLY A 252 -10.59 -20.93 11.49
CA GLY A 252 -12.00 -20.77 11.88
C GLY A 252 -12.27 -19.52 12.71
N ALA A 253 -11.45 -18.49 12.54
CA ALA A 253 -11.53 -17.24 13.25
C ALA A 253 -12.88 -16.53 13.08
N LEU A 254 -13.43 -16.05 14.21
CA LEU A 254 -14.67 -15.27 14.24
C LEU A 254 -14.45 -13.76 14.08
N SER A 255 -13.29 -13.25 14.49
CA SER A 255 -12.97 -11.81 14.48
C SER A 255 -11.46 -11.60 14.52
N CYS A 256 -10.90 -10.66 13.76
CA CYS A 256 -9.45 -10.40 13.74
C CYS A 256 -8.96 -9.68 15.02
N ILE A 257 -7.67 -9.86 15.35
CA ILE A 257 -7.01 -9.27 16.52
C ILE A 257 -6.41 -7.92 16.11
N SER A 258 -6.68 -6.86 16.88
CA SER A 258 -6.07 -5.54 16.61
C SER A 258 -4.58 -5.52 16.97
N CYS A 259 -3.78 -4.85 16.14
CA CYS A 259 -2.36 -4.59 16.41
C CYS A 259 -2.13 -3.73 17.67
N GLY A 260 -3.09 -2.89 18.05
CA GLY A 260 -2.96 -1.95 19.17
C GLY A 260 -1.94 -0.83 18.93
N MET A 261 -1.91 0.17 19.84
CA MET A 261 -0.90 1.24 19.86
C MET A 261 -0.74 2.02 18.53
N ASP A 262 -1.83 2.23 17.81
CA ASP A 262 -1.89 2.89 16.49
C ASP A 262 -1.01 2.23 15.41
N MET A 263 -0.63 0.96 15.61
CA MET A 263 0.08 0.17 14.60
C MET A 263 -0.89 -0.33 13.54
N GLU A 264 -0.37 -0.44 12.31
CA GLU A 264 -1.10 -0.99 11.18
C GLU A 264 -0.32 -2.08 10.46
N THR A 265 -1.02 -2.81 9.59
CA THR A 265 -0.43 -3.81 8.71
C THR A 265 -0.30 -3.20 7.32
N GLU A 266 0.77 -3.52 6.59
CA GLU A 266 1.03 -2.96 5.25
C GLU A 266 -0.10 -3.29 4.27
N GLU A 267 -0.60 -4.52 4.35
CA GLU A 267 -1.73 -5.02 3.55
C GLU A 267 -2.83 -5.63 4.44
N ARG A 268 -3.97 -5.97 3.82
CA ARG A 268 -5.05 -6.72 4.49
C ARG A 268 -4.64 -8.18 4.66
N GLY A 269 -5.19 -8.85 5.68
CA GLY A 269 -4.97 -10.29 5.90
C GLY A 269 -3.65 -10.61 6.58
N ALA A 270 -3.18 -9.80 7.54
CA ALA A 270 -1.93 -10.09 8.27
C ALA A 270 -2.02 -11.36 9.13
N GLN A 271 -0.89 -12.06 9.28
CA GLN A 271 -0.81 -13.41 9.86
C GLN A 271 -0.42 -13.37 11.34
N ALA A 272 0.44 -12.43 11.71
CA ALA A 272 1.02 -12.35 13.03
C ALA A 272 1.12 -10.91 13.54
N VAL A 273 1.22 -10.78 14.86
CA VAL A 273 1.54 -9.52 15.53
C VAL A 273 2.87 -8.92 15.04
N ALA A 274 3.78 -9.75 14.53
CA ALA A 274 5.06 -9.30 13.98
C ALA A 274 4.92 -8.45 12.70
N GLU A 275 3.77 -8.51 12.02
CA GLU A 275 3.48 -7.68 10.84
C GLU A 275 2.88 -6.31 11.20
N CYS A 276 2.51 -6.12 12.47
CA CYS A 276 2.07 -4.85 13.00
C CYS A 276 3.27 -3.90 13.08
N ARG A 277 3.20 -2.81 12.31
CA ARG A 277 4.25 -1.80 12.21
C ARG A 277 3.65 -0.40 12.27
N CYS A 278 4.47 0.60 12.54
CA CYS A 278 4.04 1.98 12.37
C CYS A 278 3.93 2.33 10.88
N ALA A 279 2.89 3.10 10.54
CA ALA A 279 2.66 3.63 9.21
C ALA A 279 3.85 4.47 8.73
N GLU A 280 4.01 4.62 7.41
CA GLU A 280 5.01 5.51 6.85
C GLU A 280 4.83 6.95 7.40
N GLY A 281 5.93 7.58 7.81
CA GLY A 281 5.87 8.89 8.47
C GLY A 281 5.54 8.84 9.97
N THR A 282 5.44 7.65 10.57
CA THR A 282 5.35 7.45 12.02
C THR A 282 6.41 6.47 12.50
N PHE A 283 6.76 6.51 13.79
CA PHE A 283 7.72 5.58 14.41
C PHE A 283 7.21 5.14 15.78
N LEU A 284 7.67 3.96 16.22
CA LEU A 284 7.28 3.43 17.52
C LEU A 284 8.00 4.20 18.63
N CYS A 285 7.25 4.84 19.52
CA CYS A 285 7.79 5.40 20.74
C CYS A 285 7.28 4.66 21.98
N ASN A 286 8.22 4.28 22.85
CA ASN A 286 7.94 3.62 24.12
C ASN A 286 8.37 4.54 25.28
N GLY A 287 7.71 5.71 25.40
CA GLY A 287 8.06 6.75 26.37
C GLY A 287 7.39 6.55 27.73
N THR A 288 8.05 6.97 28.80
CA THR A 288 7.55 6.89 30.20
C THR A 288 6.46 7.93 30.53
N GLY A 289 6.12 8.82 29.58
CA GLY A 289 5.16 9.93 29.74
C GLY A 289 3.73 9.65 29.26
N GLY A 290 3.34 8.38 29.07
CA GLY A 290 1.96 7.99 28.70
C GLY A 290 1.64 7.99 27.20
N VAL A 291 2.63 8.26 26.33
CA VAL A 291 2.50 8.09 24.88
C VAL A 291 3.26 6.82 24.48
N SER A 292 2.55 5.69 24.51
CA SER A 292 3.02 4.39 24.02
C SER A 292 2.34 4.09 22.69
N GLY A 293 3.07 4.16 21.58
CA GLY A 293 2.55 3.85 20.26
C GLY A 293 3.23 4.59 19.12
N CYS A 294 2.60 4.53 17.95
CA CYS A 294 3.12 5.19 16.75
C CYS A 294 2.90 6.70 16.81
N VAL A 295 4.00 7.46 16.79
CA VAL A 295 3.99 8.92 16.84
C VAL A 295 4.52 9.50 15.52
N SER A 296 4.07 10.72 15.18
CA SER A 296 4.49 11.39 13.94
C SER A 296 5.99 11.63 13.88
N CYS A 297 6.57 11.44 12.70
CA CYS A 297 7.99 11.62 12.48
C CYS A 297 8.43 13.08 12.75
N PRO A 298 9.50 13.32 13.53
CA PRO A 298 10.00 14.66 13.78
C PRO A 298 10.48 15.33 12.49
N ARG A 299 10.34 16.65 12.42
CA ARG A 299 10.79 17.43 11.25
C ARG A 299 12.29 17.28 11.05
N GLY A 300 12.68 16.96 9.81
CA GLY A 300 14.09 16.75 9.44
C GLY A 300 14.59 15.31 9.58
N LEU A 301 13.77 14.40 10.10
CA LEU A 301 14.03 12.96 10.09
C LEU A 301 13.17 12.25 9.03
N CYS A 302 13.51 11.00 8.76
CA CYS A 302 12.83 10.08 7.85
C CYS A 302 12.40 8.85 8.65
N CYS A 303 11.11 8.56 8.68
CA CYS A 303 10.57 7.39 9.35
C CYS A 303 9.98 6.49 8.27
N SER A 304 10.72 5.45 7.89
CA SER A 304 10.20 4.37 7.06
C SER A 304 9.15 3.57 7.85
N ALA A 305 8.18 2.99 7.15
CA ALA A 305 7.23 2.09 7.78
C ALA A 305 7.98 0.96 8.52
N GLY A 306 7.64 0.72 9.78
CA GLY A 306 8.41 -0.21 10.61
C GLY A 306 8.35 0.09 12.10
N LEU A 307 9.24 -0.59 12.83
CA LEU A 307 9.45 -0.43 14.27
C LEU A 307 10.84 0.19 14.56
N GLU A 308 11.56 0.60 13.52
CA GLU A 308 12.89 1.18 13.64
C GLU A 308 12.83 2.63 14.13
N LEU A 309 13.93 3.09 14.73
CA LEU A 309 14.10 4.49 15.07
C LEU A 309 14.10 5.34 13.79
N PRO A 310 13.67 6.62 13.88
CA PRO A 310 13.80 7.57 12.78
C PRO A 310 15.24 7.59 12.24
N GLN A 311 15.38 7.78 10.93
CA GLN A 311 16.65 7.94 10.23
C GLN A 311 16.90 9.43 9.95
N GLN A 312 18.15 9.87 9.96
CA GLN A 312 18.47 11.27 9.64
C GLN A 312 18.37 11.53 8.13
N LYS A 313 17.74 12.64 7.70
CA LYS A 313 17.73 13.04 6.29
C LYS A 313 19.08 13.63 5.88
N PRO A 314 19.46 13.57 4.59
CA PRO A 314 20.65 14.27 4.10
C PRO A 314 20.62 15.76 4.45
N GLY A 315 21.74 16.29 4.96
CA GLY A 315 21.86 17.67 5.45
C GLY A 315 21.27 17.93 6.83
N ARG A 316 20.79 16.88 7.52
CA ARG A 316 20.30 16.92 8.90
C ARG A 316 21.12 15.98 9.77
N TRP A 317 21.29 16.34 11.02
CA TRP A 317 22.00 15.52 12.00
C TRP A 317 21.23 15.51 13.31
N THR A 318 21.16 14.35 13.93
CA THR A 318 20.57 14.16 15.26
C THR A 318 21.46 13.22 16.06
N PRO A 319 21.65 13.41 17.37
CA PRO A 319 22.46 12.50 18.17
C PRO A 319 21.83 11.11 18.22
N ARG A 320 22.68 10.07 18.27
CA ARG A 320 22.24 8.66 18.41
C ARG A 320 21.57 8.40 19.76
N ARG A 321 21.95 9.14 20.79
CA ARG A 321 21.43 9.05 22.16
C ARG A 321 20.53 10.24 22.45
N SER A 322 19.47 10.40 21.65
CA SER A 322 18.29 11.16 22.07
C SER A 322 17.88 10.61 23.43
N THR A 323 17.66 11.47 24.43
CA THR A 323 17.34 11.06 25.80
C THR A 323 16.32 9.91 25.79
N GLU A 324 16.76 8.71 26.17
CA GLU A 324 16.06 7.42 26.03
C GLU A 324 14.68 7.37 26.72
N VAL A 325 14.29 8.46 27.36
CA VAL A 325 13.11 8.60 28.21
C VAL A 325 11.97 9.35 27.48
N GLY A 326 12.21 9.97 26.31
CA GLY A 326 11.19 10.72 25.57
C GLY A 326 11.31 10.61 24.06
N CYS A 327 10.16 10.66 23.36
CA CYS A 327 10.05 10.62 21.89
C CYS A 327 10.59 11.89 21.18
N GLY A 328 11.43 12.69 21.86
CA GLY A 328 11.89 13.99 21.38
C GLY A 328 13.30 13.91 20.80
N PHE A 329 13.47 14.30 19.54
CA PHE A 329 14.76 14.29 18.85
C PHE A 329 15.27 15.71 18.65
N GLU A 330 16.54 15.94 18.97
CA GLU A 330 17.26 17.17 18.64
C GLU A 330 17.76 17.10 17.19
N VAL A 331 17.20 17.92 16.31
CA VAL A 331 17.48 17.86 14.87
C VAL A 331 18.15 19.14 14.45
N LEU A 332 19.44 19.04 14.13
CA LEU A 332 20.29 20.15 13.70
C LEU A 332 20.45 20.16 12.18
N GLN A 333 20.64 21.36 11.62
CA GLN A 333 20.95 21.58 10.21
C GLN A 333 22.47 21.57 9.97
N CYS A 334 22.95 20.75 9.04
CA CYS A 334 24.34 20.80 8.57
C CYS A 334 24.50 21.87 7.47
N ARG A 335 25.75 22.24 7.11
CA ARG A 335 25.97 23.25 6.05
C ARG A 335 25.50 22.74 4.70
N ASN A 336 25.69 21.45 4.44
CA ASN A 336 25.22 20.79 3.23
C ASN A 336 24.97 19.29 3.47
N SER A 337 24.45 18.61 2.45
CA SER A 337 24.19 17.16 2.48
C SER A 337 25.43 16.28 2.37
N LEU A 338 26.57 16.83 1.92
CA LEU A 338 27.84 16.10 1.85
C LEU A 338 28.49 15.96 3.23
N GLU A 339 28.28 16.91 4.14
CA GLU A 339 28.72 16.80 5.55
C GLU A 339 27.93 15.71 6.29
N CYS A 340 26.62 15.64 6.02
CA CYS A 340 25.64 14.79 6.68
C CYS A 340 24.90 13.93 5.63
N PRO A 341 25.48 12.80 5.18
CA PRO A 341 24.96 11.98 4.07
C PRO A 341 23.63 11.27 4.37
N GLY A 342 23.13 11.31 5.61
CA GLY A 342 21.84 10.74 5.99
C GLY A 342 21.92 9.33 6.62
N LEU A 343 20.75 8.68 6.75
CA LEU A 343 20.52 7.28 7.12
C LEU A 343 20.69 6.93 8.61
N VAL A 344 21.88 7.07 9.16
CA VAL A 344 22.17 6.58 10.52
C VAL A 344 22.24 7.74 11.49
N LEU A 345 21.49 7.68 12.59
CA LEU A 345 21.51 8.73 13.60
C LEU A 345 22.91 8.95 14.17
N GLY A 346 23.33 10.21 14.20
CA GLY A 346 24.60 10.66 14.73
C GLY A 346 25.79 10.37 13.81
N SER A 347 25.56 9.82 12.61
CA SER A 347 26.63 9.54 11.66
C SER A 347 27.02 10.81 10.89
N CYS A 348 28.30 10.86 10.53
CA CYS A 348 28.89 11.94 9.75
C CYS A 348 29.57 11.36 8.51
N ALA A 349 29.79 12.22 7.52
CA ALA A 349 30.64 11.87 6.38
C ALA A 349 32.05 11.46 6.82
N GLU A 350 32.75 10.76 5.92
CA GLU A 350 34.12 10.33 6.18
C GLU A 350 35.01 11.53 6.54
N GLY A 351 35.89 11.35 7.52
CA GLY A 351 36.77 12.42 8.01
C GLY A 351 36.09 13.48 8.89
N ARG A 352 34.76 13.44 9.13
CA ARG A 352 34.05 14.37 10.03
C ARG A 352 33.70 13.79 11.39
N GLN A 353 33.55 14.68 12.37
CA GLN A 353 33.16 14.37 13.74
C GLN A 353 32.50 15.56 14.44
N GLY A 354 31.95 15.31 15.64
CA GLY A 354 31.31 16.33 16.47
C GLY A 354 29.82 16.55 16.15
N VAL A 355 29.22 17.48 16.89
CA VAL A 355 27.80 17.87 16.74
C VAL A 355 27.59 18.49 15.36
N ALA A 356 26.50 18.10 14.68
CA ALA A 356 26.20 18.49 13.30
C ALA A 356 27.36 18.26 12.31
N CYS A 357 28.24 17.29 12.60
CA CYS A 357 29.41 16.97 11.80
C CYS A 357 30.33 18.16 11.52
N ASN A 358 30.39 19.13 12.44
CA ASN A 358 31.00 20.42 12.16
C ASN A 358 32.51 20.36 11.93
N ASN A 359 33.22 19.50 12.65
CA ASN A 359 34.69 19.51 12.70
C ASN A 359 35.26 18.33 11.91
N CYS A 360 36.40 18.54 11.27
CA CYS A 360 37.20 17.45 10.72
C CYS A 360 37.89 16.64 11.85
N LYS A 361 38.16 15.37 11.58
CA LYS A 361 38.96 14.47 12.43
C LYS A 361 40.42 14.94 12.48
N GLU A 362 41.18 14.42 13.43
CA GLU A 362 42.62 14.72 13.54
C GLU A 362 43.35 14.38 12.22
N ASN A 363 44.21 15.29 11.75
CA ASN A 363 44.93 15.22 10.46
C ASN A 363 44.04 15.29 9.20
N TYR A 364 42.85 15.86 9.31
CA TYR A 364 42.01 16.24 8.17
C TYR A 364 41.81 17.76 8.14
N PHE A 365 41.57 18.32 6.96
CA PHE A 365 41.22 19.73 6.77
C PHE A 365 39.93 19.88 5.95
N PRO A 366 39.14 20.93 6.17
CA PRO A 366 37.89 21.16 5.43
C PRO A 366 38.14 21.72 4.03
N GLU A 367 37.38 21.24 3.05
CA GLU A 367 37.29 21.80 1.69
C GLU A 367 36.04 22.66 1.51
N ASP A 368 35.98 23.42 0.40
CA ASP A 368 34.89 24.35 0.11
C ASP A 368 33.52 23.71 -0.08
N ASP A 369 33.50 22.46 -0.49
CA ASP A 369 32.29 21.66 -0.61
C ASP A 369 31.84 21.06 0.73
N GLY A 370 32.56 21.34 1.81
CA GLY A 370 32.30 20.79 3.13
C GLY A 370 32.79 19.34 3.27
N THR A 371 33.60 18.79 2.39
CA THR A 371 34.26 17.51 2.66
C THR A 371 35.51 17.71 3.53
N CYS A 372 35.95 16.66 4.21
CA CYS A 372 37.21 16.69 4.97
C CYS A 372 38.21 15.77 4.27
N THR A 373 39.34 16.31 3.83
CA THR A 373 40.41 15.53 3.19
C THR A 373 41.62 15.41 4.10
N ARG A 374 42.37 14.31 3.94
CA ARG A 374 43.50 13.99 4.82
C ARG A 374 44.71 14.86 4.46
N CYS A 375 45.36 15.43 5.46
CA CYS A 375 46.57 16.24 5.27
C CYS A 375 47.70 15.42 4.61
N GLY A 376 48.14 15.86 3.43
CA GLY A 376 49.30 15.33 2.71
C GLY A 376 50.56 16.18 2.90
N PRO A 377 51.73 15.72 2.43
CA PRO A 377 53.00 16.44 2.58
C PRO A 377 53.02 17.77 1.81
N VAL A 378 52.28 17.89 0.72
CA VAL A 378 52.17 19.13 -0.07
C VAL A 378 51.30 20.20 0.60
N ASP A 379 50.44 19.81 1.55
CA ASP A 379 49.50 20.73 2.19
C ASP A 379 50.16 21.64 3.23
N TYR A 380 51.39 21.32 3.65
CA TYR A 380 52.23 22.18 4.48
C TYR A 380 52.96 23.26 3.67
N LEU A 381 52.96 23.16 2.33
CA LEU A 381 53.68 24.09 1.45
C LEU A 381 53.18 25.54 1.54
N PRO A 382 51.86 25.84 1.59
CA PRO A 382 51.38 27.22 1.73
C PRO A 382 51.90 27.88 3.01
N ALA A 383 51.89 27.17 4.14
CA ALA A 383 52.43 27.67 5.40
C ALA A 383 53.93 27.97 5.30
N LEU A 384 54.70 27.07 4.69
CA LEU A 384 56.14 27.27 4.45
C LEU A 384 56.39 28.48 3.53
N LEU A 385 55.61 28.63 2.46
CA LEU A 385 55.70 29.75 1.53
C LEU A 385 55.33 31.07 2.20
N CYS A 386 54.35 31.10 3.11
CA CYS A 386 54.04 32.29 3.90
C CYS A 386 55.20 32.68 4.82
N ILE A 387 55.85 31.71 5.47
CA ILE A 387 57.02 31.96 6.33
C ILE A 387 58.19 32.48 5.48
N VAL A 388 58.55 31.78 4.40
CA VAL A 388 59.65 32.19 3.50
C VAL A 388 59.35 33.53 2.83
N GLY A 389 58.13 33.73 2.36
CA GLY A 389 57.65 34.99 1.78
C GLY A 389 57.73 36.14 2.77
N SER A 390 57.37 35.92 4.04
CA SER A 390 57.52 36.92 5.09
C SER A 390 58.98 37.29 5.33
N LEU A 391 59.90 36.32 5.34
CA LEU A 391 61.35 36.56 5.50
C LEU A 391 61.96 37.31 4.30
N ILE A 392 61.55 36.96 3.08
CA ILE A 392 61.94 37.68 1.86
C ILE A 392 61.40 39.12 1.93
N MET A 393 60.14 39.30 2.33
CA MET A 393 59.53 40.61 2.49
C MET A 393 60.24 41.47 3.54
N VAL A 394 60.66 40.90 4.69
CA VAL A 394 61.52 41.62 5.66
C VAL A 394 62.81 42.08 4.98
N THR A 395 63.46 41.18 4.25
CA THR A 395 64.75 41.44 3.61
C THR A 395 64.63 42.53 2.55
N LEU A 396 63.57 42.48 1.73
CA LEU A 396 63.25 43.49 0.73
C LEU A 396 62.90 44.82 1.39
N LEU A 397 62.01 44.84 2.39
CA LEU A 397 61.66 46.08 3.09
C LEU A 397 62.90 46.73 3.71
N VAL A 398 63.70 46.01 4.49
CA VAL A 398 64.91 46.53 5.15
C VAL A 398 65.97 47.04 4.14
N ASN A 399 66.02 46.48 2.92
CA ASN A 399 66.99 46.85 1.90
C ASN A 399 66.49 47.89 0.88
N CYS A 400 65.20 47.92 0.55
CA CYS A 400 64.60 48.80 -0.46
C CYS A 400 64.11 50.15 0.09
N ILE A 401 64.11 50.36 1.42
CA ILE A 401 63.74 51.62 2.09
C ILE A 401 64.50 52.87 1.59
N LYS A 402 65.61 52.70 0.84
CA LYS A 402 66.42 53.81 0.29
C LYS A 402 66.05 54.27 -1.13
N LEU A 403 64.97 53.77 -1.75
CA LEU A 403 64.50 54.38 -2.99
C LEU A 403 63.93 55.77 -2.68
N ASP A 404 64.67 56.80 -3.10
CA ASP A 404 64.35 58.20 -2.85
C ASP A 404 62.95 58.53 -3.40
N LEU A 405 62.02 58.91 -2.52
CA LEU A 405 60.63 59.20 -2.87
C LEU A 405 60.48 60.35 -3.88
N ASN A 406 61.52 61.19 -4.01
CA ASN A 406 61.60 62.28 -4.99
C ASN A 406 61.83 61.81 -6.45
N GLN A 407 62.08 60.52 -6.68
CA GLN A 407 62.19 59.93 -8.03
C GLN A 407 61.01 59.02 -8.40
N GLN A 408 59.94 58.95 -7.60
CA GLN A 408 58.79 58.14 -7.98
C GLN A 408 58.02 58.83 -9.11
N SER A 409 58.03 58.20 -10.29
CA SER A 409 57.25 58.66 -11.43
C SER A 409 55.75 58.64 -11.10
N LEU A 410 55.00 59.59 -11.67
CA LEU A 410 53.54 59.64 -11.57
C LEU A 410 52.90 58.28 -11.96
N ASN A 411 53.54 57.56 -12.89
CA ASN A 411 53.15 56.23 -13.35
C ASN A 411 53.23 55.19 -12.23
N MET A 412 54.30 55.15 -11.44
CA MET A 412 54.45 54.23 -10.32
C MET A 412 53.40 54.48 -9.22
N LEU A 413 53.09 55.75 -8.95
CA LEU A 413 52.04 56.15 -8.01
C LEU A 413 50.65 55.73 -8.51
N THR A 414 50.39 55.90 -9.82
CA THR A 414 49.11 55.54 -10.45
C THR A 414 48.91 54.03 -10.46
N VAL A 415 49.96 53.25 -10.79
CA VAL A 415 49.91 51.78 -10.74
C VAL A 415 49.63 51.28 -9.32
N ALA A 416 50.28 51.85 -8.30
CA ALA A 416 50.02 51.51 -6.90
C ALA A 416 48.59 51.87 -6.46
N ALA A 417 48.07 53.02 -6.91
CA ALA A 417 46.71 53.44 -6.62
C ALA A 417 45.67 52.52 -7.29
N VAL A 418 45.84 52.19 -8.58
CA VAL A 418 44.96 51.27 -9.32
C VAL A 418 45.01 49.86 -8.72
N GLY A 419 46.20 49.37 -8.39
CA GLY A 419 46.36 48.08 -7.71
C GLY A 419 45.65 48.05 -6.36
N GLY A 420 45.77 49.12 -5.56
CA GLY A 420 45.05 49.24 -4.29
C GLY A 420 43.53 49.29 -4.44
N GLN A 421 43.01 49.97 -5.47
CA GLN A 421 41.57 49.99 -5.78
C GLN A 421 41.08 48.63 -6.26
N MET A 422 41.86 47.92 -7.07
CA MET A 422 41.54 46.57 -7.54
C MET A 422 41.42 45.59 -6.36
N VAL A 423 42.36 45.64 -5.40
CA VAL A 423 42.29 44.81 -4.18
C VAL A 423 41.02 45.12 -3.39
N MET A 424 40.68 46.39 -3.18
CA MET A 424 39.44 46.75 -2.49
C MET A 424 38.18 46.32 -3.24
N ALA A 425 38.16 46.42 -4.57
CA ALA A 425 37.05 45.93 -5.39
C ALA A 425 36.89 44.40 -5.29
N LEU A 426 37.99 43.66 -5.26
CA LEU A 426 37.96 42.20 -5.12
C LEU A 426 37.58 41.77 -3.70
N GLN A 427 38.00 42.51 -2.67
CA GLN A 427 37.57 42.27 -1.28
C GLN A 427 36.08 42.57 -1.05
N THR A 428 35.56 43.62 -1.68
CA THR A 428 34.12 43.91 -1.67
C THR A 428 33.32 42.88 -2.48
N LEU A 429 33.86 42.35 -3.57
CA LEU A 429 33.25 41.20 -4.24
C LEU A 429 33.28 39.94 -3.36
N GLY A 430 34.35 39.74 -2.61
CA GLY A 430 34.48 38.64 -1.65
C GLY A 430 33.43 38.66 -0.53
N SER A 431 32.93 39.84 -0.13
CA SER A 431 31.86 39.93 0.88
C SER A 431 30.54 39.35 0.39
N VAL A 432 30.30 39.30 -0.93
CA VAL A 432 29.12 38.68 -1.55
C VAL A 432 29.04 37.17 -1.24
N ARG A 433 30.18 36.51 -0.94
CA ARG A 433 30.23 35.12 -0.46
C ARG A 433 29.42 34.89 0.81
N GLN A 434 29.23 35.93 1.64
CA GLN A 434 28.46 35.79 2.87
C GLN A 434 26.96 35.63 2.66
N LEU A 435 26.46 35.93 1.45
CA LEU A 435 25.09 35.63 1.09
C LEU A 435 24.92 34.11 1.02
N SER A 436 23.85 33.60 1.65
CA SER A 436 23.49 32.18 1.63
C SER A 436 22.88 31.79 0.27
N ILE A 437 23.66 31.93 -0.80
CA ILE A 437 23.28 31.62 -2.18
C ILE A 437 24.26 30.58 -2.71
N GLU A 438 23.74 29.50 -3.29
CA GLU A 438 24.56 28.52 -4.01
C GLU A 438 24.98 29.08 -5.38
N TRP A 439 26.24 29.47 -5.50
CA TRP A 439 26.78 30.05 -6.73
C TRP A 439 27.11 28.96 -7.76
N VAL A 440 26.53 29.08 -8.95
CA VAL A 440 26.81 28.21 -10.10
C VAL A 440 28.08 28.67 -10.84
N HIS A 441 28.74 27.75 -11.55
CA HIS A 441 29.85 28.11 -12.45
C HIS A 441 29.37 29.04 -13.57
N PRO A 442 30.13 30.08 -13.98
CA PRO A 442 31.53 30.39 -13.63
C PRO A 442 31.70 31.36 -12.45
N VAL A 443 30.63 31.94 -11.91
CA VAL A 443 30.68 32.96 -10.84
C VAL A 443 31.36 32.41 -9.60
N ARG A 444 31.16 31.12 -9.29
CA ARG A 444 31.87 30.42 -8.22
C ARG A 444 33.39 30.56 -8.33
N TYR A 445 33.98 30.37 -9.52
CA TYR A 445 35.43 30.49 -9.71
C TYR A 445 35.93 31.92 -9.48
N LEU A 446 35.15 32.93 -9.90
CA LEU A 446 35.50 34.33 -9.66
C LEU A 446 35.49 34.67 -8.17
N ILE A 447 34.49 34.17 -7.42
CA ILE A 447 34.41 34.36 -5.97
C ILE A 447 35.53 33.60 -5.26
N GLU A 448 35.84 32.36 -5.66
CA GLU A 448 36.96 31.60 -5.10
C GLU A 448 38.30 32.31 -5.29
N PHE A 449 38.51 32.96 -6.45
CA PHE A 449 39.71 33.77 -6.68
C PHE A 449 39.85 34.94 -5.69
N THR A 450 38.75 35.47 -5.16
CA THR A 450 38.80 36.58 -4.18
C THR A 450 39.41 36.17 -2.83
N LYS A 451 39.42 34.87 -2.47
CA LYS A 451 39.97 34.38 -1.18
C LYS A 451 41.42 34.73 -0.94
N ILE A 452 42.24 34.66 -2.00
CA ILE A 452 43.67 34.99 -1.96
C ILE A 452 43.86 36.45 -1.52
N LEU A 453 42.91 37.32 -1.86
CA LEU A 453 42.97 38.76 -1.61
C LEU A 453 42.19 39.20 -0.36
N THR A 454 41.29 38.36 0.15
CA THR A 454 40.56 38.59 1.41
C THR A 454 41.28 38.03 2.64
N PHE A 455 42.44 37.39 2.49
CA PHE A 455 43.22 36.78 3.57
C PHE A 455 42.43 35.72 4.35
N ASP A 456 41.86 34.78 3.61
CA ASP A 456 41.23 33.61 4.21
C ASP A 456 42.31 32.64 4.75
N LEU A 457 42.28 32.36 6.05
CA LEU A 457 43.27 31.49 6.71
C LEU A 457 43.11 30.02 6.30
N ASP A 458 42.00 29.66 5.68
CA ASP A 458 41.78 28.33 5.11
C ASP A 458 42.80 27.99 4.02
N LEU A 459 43.38 28.99 3.32
CA LEU A 459 44.48 28.82 2.37
C LEU A 459 45.74 28.20 3.01
N ILE A 460 45.96 28.46 4.30
CA ILE A 460 47.14 27.99 5.05
C ILE A 460 46.86 26.59 5.65
N LYS A 461 45.61 26.11 5.59
CA LYS A 461 45.18 24.81 6.13
C LYS A 461 45.66 24.61 7.57
N ILE A 462 45.29 25.56 8.43
CA ILE A 462 45.72 25.63 9.85
C ILE A 462 45.48 24.31 10.60
N SER A 463 44.41 23.59 10.27
CA SER A 463 44.07 22.29 10.87
C SER A 463 45.19 21.24 10.65
N CYS A 464 45.95 21.32 9.56
CA CYS A 464 47.12 20.46 9.34
C CYS A 464 48.34 20.86 10.17
N LEU A 465 48.51 22.16 10.49
CA LEU A 465 49.65 22.64 11.30
C LEU A 465 49.51 22.29 12.77
N PHE A 466 48.30 22.42 13.32
CA PHE A 466 48.02 22.18 14.74
C PHE A 466 47.43 20.79 15.02
N GLY A 467 47.12 20.02 13.98
CA GLY A 467 46.55 18.67 14.08
C GLY A 467 45.12 18.62 14.60
N ARG A 468 44.45 19.77 14.74
CA ARG A 468 43.08 19.89 15.25
C ARG A 468 42.30 20.93 14.44
N ASP A 469 41.06 20.59 14.13
CA ASP A 469 40.11 21.47 13.48
C ASP A 469 39.19 22.08 14.56
N SER A 470 39.45 23.35 14.92
CA SER A 470 38.67 24.05 15.93
C SER A 470 38.28 25.45 15.43
N PRO A 471 36.98 25.78 15.40
CA PRO A 471 36.50 27.10 14.92
C PRO A 471 37.08 28.27 15.73
N THR A 472 37.28 28.06 17.03
CA THR A 472 37.84 29.06 17.94
C THR A 472 39.29 29.42 17.61
N LEU A 473 40.15 28.46 17.29
CA LEU A 473 41.53 28.75 16.88
C LEU A 473 41.59 29.48 15.54
N VAL A 474 40.74 29.11 14.57
CA VAL A 474 40.67 29.82 13.28
C VAL A 474 40.25 31.27 13.51
N PHE A 475 39.20 31.49 14.30
CA PHE A 475 38.70 32.82 14.64
C PHE A 475 39.76 33.68 15.36
N VAL A 476 40.42 33.14 16.39
CA VAL A 476 41.49 33.84 17.11
C VAL A 476 42.67 34.12 16.19
N GLY A 477 43.04 33.17 15.33
CA GLY A 477 44.09 33.34 14.32
C GLY A 477 43.79 34.52 13.39
N GLN A 478 42.57 34.61 12.88
CA GLN A 478 42.12 35.72 12.02
C GLN A 478 42.16 37.07 12.76
N LEU A 479 41.75 37.09 14.04
CA LEU A 479 41.80 38.28 14.89
C LEU A 479 43.25 38.74 15.15
N LEU A 480 44.22 37.82 15.16
CA LEU A 480 45.63 38.11 15.42
C LEU A 480 46.41 38.56 14.17
N VAL A 481 45.85 38.48 12.96
CA VAL A 481 46.54 38.87 11.72
C VAL A 481 47.03 40.33 11.77
N CYS A 482 46.18 41.27 12.18
CA CYS A 482 46.57 42.67 12.33
C CYS A 482 47.68 42.90 13.37
N PRO A 483 47.57 42.46 14.63
CA PRO A 483 48.60 42.69 15.64
C PRO A 483 49.91 41.98 15.29
N LEU A 484 49.86 40.78 14.67
CA LEU A 484 51.06 40.11 14.16
C LEU A 484 51.70 40.90 13.02
N GLY A 485 50.92 41.47 12.11
CA GLY A 485 51.43 42.33 11.04
C GLY A 485 52.04 43.65 11.55
N ILE A 486 51.45 44.26 12.58
CA ILE A 486 52.02 45.44 13.24
C ILE A 486 53.32 45.07 13.96
N ALA A 487 53.33 43.96 14.70
CA ALA A 487 54.54 43.43 15.34
C ALA A 487 55.64 43.17 14.31
N PHE A 488 55.29 42.61 13.15
CA PHE A 488 56.21 42.40 12.03
C PHE A 488 56.84 43.72 11.56
N PHE A 489 56.07 44.79 11.39
CA PHE A 489 56.62 46.11 11.02
C PHE A 489 57.50 46.71 12.12
N ILE A 490 57.16 46.52 13.39
CA ILE A 490 58.00 46.94 14.52
C ILE A 490 59.33 46.16 14.53
N VAL A 491 59.31 44.86 14.26
CA VAL A 491 60.53 44.04 14.13
C VAL A 491 61.38 44.53 12.96
N CYS A 492 60.78 44.83 11.81
CA CYS A 492 61.51 45.43 10.67
C CYS A 492 62.16 46.76 11.04
N TRP A 493 61.47 47.59 11.82
CA TRP A 493 61.99 48.85 12.34
C TRP A 493 63.18 48.63 13.28
N LEU A 494 63.07 47.72 14.25
CA LEU A 494 64.15 47.36 15.17
C LEU A 494 65.38 46.87 14.42
N ILE A 495 65.22 45.95 13.46
CA ILE A 495 66.32 45.40 12.64
C ILE A 495 66.99 46.51 11.81
N SER A 496 66.19 47.40 11.22
CA SER A 496 66.71 48.52 10.42
C SER A 496 67.55 49.46 11.30
N ASN A 497 67.05 49.76 12.51
CA ASN A 497 67.72 50.64 13.46
C ASN A 497 69.03 50.02 13.99
N CYS A 498 69.04 48.72 14.29
CA CYS A 498 70.26 47.99 14.65
C CYS A 498 71.32 47.97 13.53
N ARG A 499 70.90 48.07 12.25
CA ARG A 499 71.80 48.17 11.09
C ARG A 499 72.26 49.61 10.78
N GLY A 500 71.99 50.56 11.69
CA GLY A 500 72.35 51.97 11.51
C GLY A 500 71.54 52.67 10.42
N ARG A 501 70.39 52.11 10.00
CA ARG A 501 69.47 52.72 9.05
C ARG A 501 68.25 53.24 9.82
N SER A 502 68.13 54.56 9.96
CA SER A 502 67.03 55.17 10.71
C SER A 502 65.76 55.22 9.86
N LEU A 503 64.89 54.22 9.99
CA LEU A 503 63.52 54.29 9.48
C LEU A 503 62.67 55.14 10.44
N SER A 504 61.96 56.15 9.92
CA SER A 504 61.14 57.02 10.75
C SER A 504 59.93 56.27 11.33
N LEU A 505 59.61 56.54 12.60
CA LEU A 505 58.46 55.95 13.27
C LEU A 505 57.15 56.30 12.54
N ASP A 506 57.07 57.48 11.93
CA ASP A 506 55.92 57.90 11.11
C ASP A 506 55.73 57.02 9.86
N ALA A 507 56.81 56.51 9.25
CA ALA A 507 56.72 55.60 8.10
C ALA A 507 56.16 54.23 8.51
N ILE A 508 56.56 53.70 9.67
CA ILE A 508 56.03 52.45 10.23
C ILE A 508 54.56 52.56 10.58
N LEU A 509 54.17 53.68 11.19
CA LEU A 509 52.76 53.93 11.50
C LEU A 509 51.91 54.07 10.24
N ASN A 510 52.45 54.68 9.18
CA ASN A 510 51.78 54.74 7.89
C ASN A 510 51.62 53.34 7.26
N LEU A 511 52.68 52.51 7.25
CA LEU A 511 52.62 51.13 6.74
C LEU A 511 51.61 50.27 7.53
N SER A 512 51.59 50.43 8.85
CA SER A 512 50.63 49.77 9.74
C SER A 512 49.20 50.21 9.40
N GLY A 513 48.98 51.50 9.14
CA GLY A 513 47.69 52.03 8.69
C GLY A 513 47.23 51.47 7.34
N ILE A 514 48.14 51.32 6.37
CA ILE A 514 47.85 50.67 5.08
C ILE A 514 47.36 49.23 5.30
N LEU A 515 48.06 48.46 6.13
CA LEU A 515 47.68 47.07 6.44
C LEU A 515 46.30 46.99 7.10
N ILE A 516 46.07 47.79 8.15
CA ILE A 516 44.80 47.81 8.90
C ILE A 516 43.63 48.17 7.97
N PHE A 517 43.80 49.18 7.11
CA PHE A 517 42.75 49.56 6.17
C PHE A 517 42.55 48.55 5.04
N ALA A 518 43.61 47.87 4.60
CA ALA A 518 43.52 46.82 3.59
C ALA A 518 42.80 45.56 4.11
N LEU A 519 42.86 45.28 5.42
CA LEU A 519 42.20 44.14 6.04
C LEU A 519 40.84 44.48 6.69
N PHE A 520 40.46 45.76 6.69
CA PHE A 520 39.28 46.26 7.41
C PHE A 520 38.01 45.49 7.06
N ILE A 521 37.73 45.29 5.76
CA ILE A 521 36.55 44.57 5.29
C ILE A 521 36.60 43.12 5.78
N SER A 522 37.70 42.41 5.50
CA SER A 522 37.88 41.01 5.90
C SER A 522 37.69 40.79 7.40
N ILE A 523 38.32 41.62 8.23
CA ILE A 523 38.23 41.48 9.69
C ILE A 523 36.83 41.84 10.18
N SER A 524 36.19 42.86 9.61
CA SER A 524 34.80 43.23 9.95
C SER A 524 33.84 42.07 9.67
N LEU A 525 34.05 41.37 8.55
CA LEU A 525 33.27 40.19 8.19
C LEU A 525 33.49 39.02 9.15
N VAL A 526 34.74 38.77 9.56
CA VAL A 526 35.09 37.72 10.52
C VAL A 526 34.46 37.99 11.88
N VAL A 527 34.61 39.19 12.45
CA VAL A 527 34.09 39.48 13.81
C VAL A 527 32.57 39.45 13.90
N LEU A 528 31.86 39.56 12.78
CA LEU A 528 30.39 39.43 12.74
C LEU A 528 29.93 37.98 12.58
N ASP A 529 30.79 37.08 12.10
CA ASP A 529 30.42 35.70 11.79
C ASP A 529 29.84 34.93 13.00
N PRO A 530 30.41 35.04 14.23
CA PRO A 530 29.83 34.38 15.40
C PRO A 530 28.42 34.83 15.80
N LEU A 531 27.99 36.01 15.34
CA LEU A 531 26.67 36.57 15.64
C LEU A 531 25.59 36.08 14.67
N ARG A 532 25.96 35.33 13.63
CA ARG A 532 25.04 34.82 12.60
C ARG A 532 24.47 33.46 13.01
N CYS A 533 23.24 33.46 13.50
CA CYS A 533 22.54 32.24 13.93
C CYS A 533 21.37 31.90 13.01
N ALA A 534 21.28 30.63 12.59
CA ALA A 534 20.15 30.07 11.85
C ALA A 534 19.24 29.23 12.77
N LYS A 535 17.95 29.12 12.42
CA LYS A 535 16.99 28.25 13.13
C LYS A 535 17.10 26.81 12.63
N ASN A 536 17.12 25.87 13.56
CA ASN A 536 17.08 24.44 13.29
C ASN A 536 15.63 23.90 13.25
N PRO A 537 15.39 22.73 12.63
CA PRO A 537 14.07 22.09 12.59
C PRO A 537 13.42 21.81 13.95
N ASP A 538 14.21 21.61 14.99
CA ASP A 538 13.78 21.41 16.38
C ASP A 538 13.43 22.73 17.12
N GLY A 539 13.72 23.88 16.50
CA GLY A 539 13.52 25.20 17.07
C GLY A 539 14.75 25.79 17.77
N SER A 540 15.81 25.00 17.98
CA SER A 540 17.10 25.49 18.46
C SER A 540 17.75 26.43 17.42
N ARG A 541 18.80 27.16 17.81
CA ARG A 541 19.55 28.01 16.88
C ARG A 541 21.02 27.63 16.90
N SER A 542 21.65 27.53 15.74
CA SER A 542 23.08 27.25 15.59
C SER A 542 23.77 28.27 14.70
N MET A 543 25.10 28.40 14.85
CA MET A 543 25.89 29.32 14.03
C MET A 543 25.88 28.88 12.56
N VAL A 544 25.71 29.83 11.63
CA VAL A 544 25.60 29.55 10.18
C VAL A 544 26.89 28.92 9.63
N SER A 545 28.05 29.48 10.00
CA SER A 545 29.35 28.97 9.55
C SER A 545 29.76 27.68 10.25
N ASN A 546 29.30 27.47 11.49
CA ASN A 546 29.63 26.31 12.31
C ASN A 546 28.40 25.73 13.00
N PRO A 547 27.59 24.90 12.31
CA PRO A 547 26.30 24.46 12.84
C PRO A 547 26.35 23.56 14.08
N GLY A 548 27.53 23.05 14.43
CA GLY A 548 27.74 22.30 15.68
C GLY A 548 27.74 23.17 16.95
N ILE A 549 27.82 24.50 16.80
CA ILE A 549 27.83 25.45 17.92
C ILE A 549 26.41 26.03 18.08
N LEU A 550 25.75 25.66 19.17
CA LEU A 550 24.42 26.18 19.52
C LEU A 550 24.51 27.61 20.05
N CYS A 551 23.73 28.49 19.46
CA CYS A 551 23.73 29.92 19.80
C CYS A 551 23.10 30.15 21.17
N PHE A 552 23.84 30.80 22.06
CA PHE A 552 23.45 31.14 23.45
C PHE A 552 23.18 29.95 24.39
N ASP A 553 23.25 28.71 23.89
CA ASP A 553 23.14 27.50 24.71
C ASP A 553 24.49 26.83 24.98
N SER A 554 25.49 27.05 24.13
CA SER A 554 26.83 26.48 24.29
C SER A 554 27.84 27.46 24.92
N ASP A 555 28.69 26.95 25.80
CA ASP A 555 29.80 27.73 26.39
C ASP A 555 30.77 28.23 25.30
N GLU A 556 30.98 27.42 24.26
CA GLU A 556 31.83 27.79 23.11
C GLU A 556 31.27 29.01 22.34
N HIS A 557 29.94 29.07 22.13
CA HIS A 557 29.32 30.24 21.49
C HIS A 557 29.49 31.49 22.35
N THR A 558 29.28 31.37 23.66
CA THR A 558 29.45 32.49 24.59
C THR A 558 30.86 33.06 24.53
N GLY A 559 31.88 32.19 24.51
CA GLY A 559 33.28 32.61 24.33
C GLY A 559 33.53 33.32 23.00
N LEU A 560 32.99 32.79 21.90
CA LEU A 560 33.10 33.40 20.57
C LEU A 560 32.38 34.75 20.48
N VAL A 561 31.22 34.91 21.11
CA VAL A 561 30.48 36.19 21.16
C VAL A 561 31.26 37.25 21.93
N ILE A 562 31.88 36.90 23.06
CA ILE A 562 32.72 37.83 23.82
C ILE A 562 33.90 38.30 22.96
N LEU A 563 34.61 37.37 22.31
CA LEU A 563 35.72 37.71 21.42
C LEU A 563 35.25 38.52 20.19
N ALA A 564 34.07 38.23 19.65
CA ALA A 564 33.45 39.01 18.59
C ALA A 564 33.17 40.45 19.02
N ILE A 565 32.59 40.67 20.21
CA ILE A 565 32.35 42.02 20.75
C ILE A 565 33.68 42.78 20.94
N LEU A 566 34.69 42.13 21.53
CA LEU A 566 36.02 42.72 21.68
C LEU A 566 36.64 43.05 20.31
N GLY A 567 36.49 42.17 19.33
CA GLY A 567 36.92 42.37 17.95
C GLY A 567 36.21 43.54 17.27
N ILE A 568 34.88 43.65 17.42
CA ILE A 568 34.08 44.77 16.88
C ILE A 568 34.57 46.11 17.45
N LEU A 569 34.83 46.17 18.76
CA LEU A 569 35.34 47.36 19.42
C LEU A 569 36.77 47.68 18.97
N ALA A 570 37.65 46.68 18.91
CA ALA A 570 39.06 46.85 18.59
C ALA A 570 39.33 47.16 17.11
N TYR A 571 38.48 46.69 16.20
CA TYR A 571 38.65 46.84 14.75
C TYR A 571 37.61 47.77 14.13
N PRO A 572 36.38 47.35 13.74
CA PRO A 572 35.38 48.23 13.14
C PRO A 572 35.25 49.59 13.84
N VAL A 573 34.97 49.60 15.15
CA VAL A 573 34.68 50.83 15.90
C VAL A 573 35.93 51.69 16.05
N ALA A 574 37.06 51.12 16.49
CA ALA A 574 38.28 51.88 16.69
C ALA A 574 38.84 52.45 15.38
N ILE A 575 38.84 51.67 14.30
CA ILE A 575 39.36 52.10 12.99
C ILE A 575 38.49 53.23 12.43
N LEU A 576 37.15 53.09 12.48
CA LEU A 576 36.22 54.14 12.06
C LEU A 576 36.37 55.42 12.88
N THR A 577 36.46 55.27 14.20
CA THR A 577 36.63 56.41 15.12
C THR A 577 37.94 57.14 14.84
N TRP A 578 39.02 56.39 14.64
CA TRP A 578 40.33 56.93 14.30
C TRP A 578 40.33 57.63 12.93
N ALA A 579 39.74 57.02 11.91
CA ALA A 579 39.60 57.59 10.57
C ALA A 579 38.82 58.90 10.59
N THR A 580 37.69 58.91 11.30
CA THR A 580 36.81 60.07 11.44
C THR A 580 37.51 61.19 12.19
N TYR A 581 38.11 60.88 13.34
CA TYR A 581 38.84 61.86 14.15
C TYR A 581 39.99 62.52 13.38
N THR A 582 40.81 61.71 12.69
CA THR A 582 41.95 62.23 11.90
C THR A 582 41.49 63.08 10.72
N THR A 583 40.39 62.71 10.06
CA THR A 583 39.81 63.45 8.93
C THR A 583 39.22 64.80 9.38
N LEU A 584 38.50 64.83 10.51
CA LEU A 584 37.95 66.07 11.08
C LEU A 584 39.03 67.03 11.58
N ARG A 585 40.13 66.51 12.13
CA ARG A 585 41.26 67.33 12.62
C ARG A 585 42.25 67.74 11.53
N TYR A 586 42.16 67.15 10.34
CA TYR A 586 43.04 67.42 9.20
C TYR A 586 43.19 68.92 8.88
N PRO A 587 42.12 69.69 8.59
CA PRO A 587 42.24 71.09 8.17
C PRO A 587 42.87 71.98 9.26
N ALA A 588 42.45 71.82 10.52
CA ALA A 588 42.99 72.59 11.65
C ALA A 588 44.49 72.31 11.88
N ARG A 589 44.92 71.05 11.70
CA ARG A 589 46.32 70.64 11.89
C ARG A 589 47.21 71.13 10.74
N VAL A 590 46.72 71.10 9.50
CA VAL A 590 47.43 71.63 8.32
C VAL A 590 47.63 73.14 8.44
N ALA A 591 46.61 73.89 8.90
CA ALA A 591 46.73 75.33 9.14
C ALA A 591 47.74 75.70 10.25
N SER A 592 47.94 74.83 11.24
CA SER A 592 48.83 75.08 12.39
C SER A 592 50.34 74.89 12.14
N GLY A 593 50.76 74.59 10.91
CA GLY A 593 52.17 74.29 10.56
C GLY A 593 52.68 72.92 11.05
N ARG A 594 52.01 72.29 12.04
CA ARG A 594 52.25 70.89 12.49
C ARG A 594 51.59 69.83 11.60
N GLY A 595 51.01 70.24 10.48
CA GLY A 595 50.29 69.35 9.57
C GLY A 595 51.16 68.35 8.83
N LEU A 596 52.43 68.70 8.55
CA LEU A 596 53.31 67.88 7.70
C LEU A 596 53.57 66.48 8.29
N GLN A 597 53.83 66.41 9.61
CA GLN A 597 54.01 65.14 10.33
C GLN A 597 52.72 64.32 10.36
N LEU A 598 51.56 64.96 10.56
CA LEU A 598 50.26 64.29 10.54
C LEU A 598 49.97 63.69 9.16
N VAL A 599 50.24 64.45 8.09
CA VAL A 599 50.09 64.03 6.69
C VAL A 599 51.02 62.88 6.36
N HIS A 600 52.27 62.90 6.85
CA HIS A 600 53.23 61.82 6.62
C HIS A 600 52.82 60.53 7.34
N ARG A 601 52.36 60.63 8.59
CA ARG A 601 51.94 59.49 9.42
C ARG A 601 50.63 58.85 8.94
N HIS A 602 49.69 59.64 8.44
CA HIS A 602 48.37 59.17 7.98
C HIS A 602 48.22 59.25 6.46
N ARG A 603 49.35 59.16 5.74
CA ARG A 603 49.39 59.29 4.29
C ARG A 603 48.45 58.28 3.62
N PHE A 604 48.30 57.10 4.19
CA PHE A 604 47.38 56.05 3.71
C PHE A 604 45.90 56.46 3.61
N LEU A 605 45.41 57.38 4.45
CA LEU A 605 44.04 57.91 4.38
C LEU A 605 43.86 58.95 3.27
N PHE A 606 44.84 59.84 3.12
CA PHE A 606 44.68 61.06 2.32
C PHE A 606 45.35 60.97 0.94
N GLN A 607 46.36 60.11 0.74
CA GLN A 607 47.15 60.05 -0.51
C GLN A 607 46.32 59.66 -1.74
N ARG A 608 45.19 58.96 -1.56
CA ARG A 608 44.30 58.55 -2.65
C ARG A 608 43.37 59.68 -3.14
N PHE A 609 43.27 60.77 -2.38
CA PHE A 609 42.30 61.84 -2.63
C PHE A 609 43.00 63.19 -2.79
N LYS A 610 42.42 64.09 -3.59
CA LYS A 610 42.91 65.48 -3.68
C LYS A 610 42.76 66.16 -2.32
N THR A 611 43.71 67.02 -1.97
CA THR A 611 43.72 67.79 -0.71
C THR A 611 42.46 68.64 -0.50
N GLU A 612 41.86 69.15 -1.58
CA GLU A 612 40.57 69.88 -1.56
C GLU A 612 39.37 69.00 -1.20
N ARG A 613 39.53 67.68 -1.28
CA ARG A 613 38.50 66.64 -1.13
C ARG A 613 38.90 65.62 -0.05
N TYR A 614 39.48 66.11 1.04
CA TYR A 614 40.02 65.29 2.13
C TYR A 614 38.98 64.46 2.90
N TYR A 615 37.69 64.81 2.82
CA TYR A 615 36.59 64.14 3.51
C TYR A 615 36.12 62.83 2.84
N TYR A 616 36.50 62.56 1.58
CA TYR A 616 36.04 61.40 0.83
C TYR A 616 36.46 60.06 1.46
N GLY A 617 37.59 60.03 2.17
CA GLY A 617 38.05 58.86 2.90
C GLY A 617 37.10 58.43 4.03
N CYS A 618 36.37 59.38 4.65
CA CYS A 618 35.37 59.07 5.67
C CYS A 618 34.02 58.69 5.10
N SER A 619 33.56 59.37 4.05
CA SER A 619 32.27 59.07 3.42
C SER A 619 32.23 57.67 2.79
N ALA A 620 33.34 57.21 2.19
CA ALA A 620 33.43 55.86 1.63
C ALA A 620 33.35 54.77 2.71
N VAL A 621 34.03 54.98 3.84
CA VAL A 621 34.06 54.00 4.93
C VAL A 621 32.73 54.02 5.72
N TRP A 622 32.10 55.19 5.86
CA TRP A 622 30.75 55.32 6.44
C TRP A 622 29.68 54.64 5.57
N PHE A 623 29.70 54.82 4.24
CA PHE A 623 28.78 54.14 3.31
C PHE A 623 28.94 52.61 3.31
N ILE A 624 30.18 52.10 3.34
CA ILE A 624 30.45 50.66 3.38
C ILE A 624 29.94 50.05 4.70
N THR A 625 30.06 50.77 5.81
CA THR A 625 29.61 50.28 7.12
C THR A 625 28.11 50.41 7.33
N THR A 626 27.46 51.46 6.82
CA THR A 626 25.99 51.51 6.77
C THR A 626 25.44 50.40 5.89
N ALA A 627 26.01 50.12 4.73
CA ALA A 627 25.58 49.01 3.88
C ALA A 627 25.72 47.64 4.59
N MET A 628 26.80 47.41 5.34
CA MET A 628 26.96 46.19 6.13
C MET A 628 26.00 46.10 7.32
N LEU A 629 25.74 47.22 8.02
CA LEU A 629 24.78 47.27 9.12
C LEU A 629 23.33 47.11 8.66
N TYR A 630 22.94 47.70 7.52
CA TYR A 630 21.60 47.50 6.94
C TYR A 630 21.42 46.07 6.38
N GLY A 631 22.49 45.39 5.97
CA GLY A 631 22.46 43.96 5.64
C GLY A 631 22.09 43.06 6.83
N ILE A 632 22.41 43.49 8.06
CA ILE A 632 22.05 42.81 9.31
C ILE A 632 20.53 42.94 9.58
N GLU A 633 19.91 44.07 9.25
CA GLU A 633 18.44 44.22 9.39
C GLU A 633 17.68 43.32 8.41
N THR A 634 18.16 43.17 7.16
CA THR A 634 17.49 42.29 6.18
C THR A 634 17.58 40.80 6.48
N THR A 635 18.45 40.38 7.43
CA THR A 635 18.57 38.97 7.86
C THR A 635 17.91 38.69 9.22
N MET A 636 17.45 39.72 9.96
CA MET A 636 16.64 39.54 11.16
C MET A 636 15.13 39.38 10.90
N VAL A 637 14.65 39.61 9.67
CA VAL A 637 13.25 39.41 9.29
C VAL A 637 13.16 38.79 7.90
N ILE A 638 13.36 37.47 7.82
CA ILE A 638 12.61 36.55 6.95
C ILE A 638 12.31 35.29 7.77
#